data_AF-A0A9P0ZIJ5-F1
#
_entry.id   AF-A0A9P0ZIJ5-F1
#
_cell.length_a   1.000
_cell.length_b   1.000
_cell.length_c   1.000
_cell.angle_alpha   90.00
_cell.angle_beta   90.00
_cell.angle_gamma   90.00
#
_symmetry.space_group_name_H-M   'P 1'
#
loop_
_entity.id
_entity.type
_entity.pdbx_description
1 polymer ?
#
loop_
_entity_poly.entity_id
_entity_poly.type
_entity_poly.pdbx_seq_one_letter_code
_entity_poly.pdbx_strand_id
1 'polypeptide(L)'
;MSEVASMVGMPMTTDLITQERSNHRFARVLIEVDASKPPILSFPIRLPSHKVINQSVVYETFPNFCFHCKKYGHNPFICKKLHEKEELEKKST
;
A
#
# COMPACT_ATOMS: atom_id res chain seq x y z
N MET A 1 14.61 -12.30 -4.93
CA MET A 1 13.54 -11.30 -4.77
C MET A 1 13.15 -11.21 -3.30
N SER A 2 12.83 -10.02 -2.79
CA SER A 2 12.58 -9.78 -1.35
C SER A 2 11.23 -10.35 -0.89
N GLU A 3 11.24 -11.25 0.09
CA GLU A 3 10.04 -11.87 0.67
C GLU A 3 9.09 -10.84 1.30
N VAL A 4 9.64 -9.85 2.02
CA VAL A 4 8.88 -8.78 2.66
C VAL A 4 8.18 -7.90 1.62
N ALA A 5 8.84 -7.60 0.49
CA ALA A 5 8.24 -6.81 -0.58
C ALA A 5 7.12 -7.58 -1.30
N SER A 6 7.25 -8.91 -1.41
CA SER A 6 6.22 -9.77 -2.01
C SER A 6 4.88 -9.76 -1.27
N MET A 7 4.88 -9.36 0.00
CA MET A 7 3.65 -9.17 0.78
C MET A 7 2.80 -7.99 0.29
N VAL A 8 3.41 -7.05 -0.45
CA VAL A 8 2.73 -5.86 -1.01
C VAL A 8 2.32 -6.07 -2.47
N GLY A 9 3.17 -6.73 -3.27
CA GLY A 9 2.96 -6.94 -4.70
C GLY A 9 4.14 -7.64 -5.35
N MET A 10 4.34 -7.51 -6.66
CA MET A 10 5.51 -8.07 -7.34
C MET A 10 6.70 -7.11 -7.20
N PRO A 11 7.77 -7.48 -6.46
CA PRO A 11 8.94 -6.61 -6.33
C PRO A 11 9.65 -6.51 -7.68
N MET A 12 10.14 -5.32 -8.05
CA MET A 12 10.82 -5.08 -9.33
C MET A 12 12.29 -4.73 -9.12
N THR A 13 12.56 -3.66 -8.37
CA THR A 13 13.92 -3.19 -8.08
C THR A 13 13.98 -2.41 -6.79
N THR A 14 15.17 -2.03 -6.33
CA THR A 14 15.40 -1.20 -5.14
C THR A 14 16.21 0.04 -5.52
N ASP A 15 16.18 1.08 -4.68
CA ASP A 15 17.11 2.20 -4.85
C ASP A 15 18.55 1.81 -4.47
N LEU A 16 19.53 2.63 -4.87
CA LEU A 16 20.95 2.36 -4.64
C LEU A 16 21.27 2.26 -3.13
N ILE A 17 20.65 3.12 -2.31
CA ILE A 17 20.86 3.14 -0.86
C ILE A 17 20.42 1.82 -0.21
N THR A 18 19.25 1.30 -0.61
CA THR A 18 18.74 0.01 -0.14
C THR A 18 19.61 -1.14 -0.66
N GLN A 19 20.06 -1.06 -1.91
CA GLN A 19 20.92 -2.07 -2.54
C GLN A 19 22.29 -2.18 -1.84
N GLU A 20 22.89 -1.04 -1.51
CA GLU A 20 24.17 -0.95 -0.78
C GLU A 20 24.03 -1.24 0.73
N ARG A 21 22.80 -1.38 1.23
CA ARG A 21 22.48 -1.56 2.66
C ARG A 21 23.06 -0.45 3.54
N SER A 22 23.22 0.74 2.97
CA SER A 22 23.82 1.89 3.65
C SER A 22 22.83 2.60 4.59
N ASN A 23 21.52 2.39 4.40
CA ASN A 23 20.47 2.85 5.29
C ASN A 23 19.83 1.68 6.07
N HIS A 24 19.86 1.78 7.39
CA HIS A 24 19.32 0.75 8.29
C HIS A 24 17.90 1.07 8.80
N ARG A 25 17.32 2.21 8.41
CA ARG A 25 16.03 2.68 8.92
C ARG A 25 14.84 2.21 8.09
N PHE A 26 15.01 2.11 6.77
CA PHE A 26 13.96 1.71 5.84
C PHE A 26 14.56 1.15 4.55
N ALA A 27 13.74 0.42 3.79
CA ALA A 27 14.04 -0.05 2.45
C ALA A 27 13.09 0.61 1.45
N ARG A 28 13.61 1.06 0.30
CA ARG A 28 12.81 1.57 -0.82
C ARG A 28 12.82 0.55 -1.94
N VAL A 29 11.62 0.13 -2.34
CA VAL A 29 11.42 -0.93 -3.32
C VAL A 29 10.38 -0.46 -4.33
N LEU A 30 10.68 -0.59 -5.61
CA LEU A 30 9.71 -0.46 -6.69
C LEU A 30 8.91 -1.76 -6.75
N ILE A 31 7.60 -1.67 -6.58
CA ILE A 31 6.69 -2.82 -6.52
C ILE A 31 5.56 -2.61 -7.52
N GLU A 32 5.30 -3.59 -8.36
CA GLU A 32 4.10 -3.65 -9.20
C GLU A 32 2.91 -4.12 -8.35
N VAL A 33 1.83 -3.34 -8.35
CA VAL A 33 0.63 -3.58 -7.52
C VAL A 33 -0.63 -3.46 -8.35
N ASP A 34 -1.68 -4.17 -7.94
CA ASP A 34 -3.01 -4.03 -8.53
C ASP A 34 -3.69 -2.76 -8.00
N ALA A 35 -3.73 -1.71 -8.82
CA ALA A 35 -4.33 -0.43 -8.48
C ALA A 35 -5.85 -0.53 -8.18
N SER A 36 -6.53 -1.58 -8.63
CA SER A 36 -7.96 -1.77 -8.36
C SER A 36 -8.28 -2.26 -6.95
N LYS A 37 -7.26 -2.63 -6.16
CA LYS A 37 -7.39 -3.03 -4.77
C LYS A 37 -7.00 -1.89 -3.82
N PRO A 38 -7.51 -1.88 -2.58
CA PRO A 38 -7.01 -0.98 -1.55
C PRO A 38 -5.50 -1.14 -1.33
N PRO A 39 -4.76 -0.06 -1.08
CA PRO A 39 -3.33 -0.14 -0.79
C PRO A 39 -3.06 -0.89 0.51
N ILE A 40 -1.97 -1.64 0.56
CA ILE A 40 -1.52 -2.28 1.79
C ILE A 40 -0.68 -1.25 2.55
N LEU A 41 -1.21 -0.76 3.68
CA LEU A 41 -0.54 0.26 4.51
C LEU A 41 0.35 -0.36 5.60
N SER A 42 0.07 -1.61 5.98
CA SER A 42 0.89 -2.37 6.91
C SER A 42 0.57 -3.85 6.85
N PHE A 43 1.50 -4.70 7.25
CA PHE A 43 1.28 -6.14 7.38
C PHE A 43 2.12 -6.74 8.52
N PRO A 44 1.67 -7.82 9.17
CA PRO A 44 2.43 -8.48 10.22
C PRO A 44 3.60 -9.27 9.63
N ILE A 45 4.76 -9.20 10.28
CA ILE A 45 5.93 -10.06 10.01
C ILE A 45 6.39 -10.74 11.29
N ARG A 46 6.87 -11.97 11.16
CA ARG A 46 7.44 -12.73 12.27
C ARG A 46 8.96 -12.62 12.24
N LEU A 47 9.53 -12.09 13.30
CA LEU A 47 10.97 -12.02 13.47
C LEU A 47 11.56 -13.38 13.88
N PRO A 48 12.88 -13.59 13.71
CA PRO A 48 13.56 -14.78 14.20
C PRO A 48 13.39 -15.02 15.71
N SER A 49 13.14 -13.96 16.48
CA SER A 49 12.81 -14.02 17.90
C SER A 49 11.38 -14.50 18.21
N HIS A 50 10.63 -14.96 17.20
CA HIS A 50 9.21 -15.31 17.26
C HIS A 50 8.25 -14.14 17.57
N LYS A 51 8.77 -12.93 17.81
CA LYS A 51 7.96 -11.72 17.96
C LYS A 51 7.30 -11.36 16.63
N VAL A 52 6.01 -11.02 16.68
CA VAL A 52 5.29 -10.44 15.55
C VAL A 52 5.38 -8.91 15.65
N ILE A 53 5.76 -8.26 14.56
CA ILE A 53 5.71 -6.80 14.43
C ILE A 53 4.86 -6.42 13.21
N ASN A 54 4.20 -5.27 13.27
CA ASN A 54 3.50 -4.71 12.12
C ASN A 54 4.46 -3.83 11.32
N GLN A 55 4.83 -4.29 10.13
CA GLN A 55 5.65 -3.54 9.20
C GLN A 55 4.77 -2.50 8.48
N SER A 56 5.09 -1.22 8.64
CA SER A 56 4.43 -0.13 7.92
C SER A 56 4.93 -0.04 6.47
N VAL A 57 4.03 0.32 5.55
CA VAL A 57 4.30 0.60 4.15
C VAL A 57 3.95 2.05 3.87
N VAL A 58 4.88 2.78 3.29
CA VAL A 58 4.69 4.19 2.92
C VAL A 58 4.86 4.31 1.41
N TYR A 59 3.80 4.77 0.74
CA TYR A 59 3.84 5.06 -0.69
C TYR A 59 4.36 6.48 -0.90
N GLU A 60 5.33 6.66 -1.79
CA GLU A 60 5.91 7.98 -2.10
C GLU A 60 4.89 8.92 -2.74
N THR A 61 4.08 8.37 -3.65
CA THR A 61 3.01 9.09 -4.33
C THR A 61 1.81 8.18 -4.53
N PHE A 62 0.63 8.67 -4.19
CA PHE A 62 -0.61 7.97 -4.48
C PHE A 62 -1.12 8.38 -5.87
N PRO A 63 -1.39 7.44 -6.80
CA PRO A 63 -1.90 7.79 -8.11
C PRO A 63 -3.27 8.48 -7.98
N ASN A 64 -3.60 9.37 -8.92
CA ASN A 64 -4.95 9.91 -9.11
C ASN A 64 -5.87 8.83 -9.72
N PHE A 65 -5.95 7.69 -9.04
CA PHE A 65 -6.77 6.54 -9.37
C PHE A 65 -7.59 6.14 -8.15
N CYS A 66 -8.88 5.93 -8.37
CA CYS A 66 -9.81 5.52 -7.34
C CYS A 66 -10.03 4.01 -7.43
N PHE A 67 -9.52 3.25 -6.46
CA PHE A 67 -9.76 1.80 -6.38
C PHE A 67 -11.25 1.46 -6.16
N HIS A 68 -12.03 2.37 -5.56
CA HIS A 68 -13.46 2.15 -5.33
C HIS A 68 -14.27 2.14 -6.62
N CYS A 69 -14.13 3.18 -7.46
CA CYS A 69 -14.92 3.28 -8.70
C CYS A 69 -14.14 2.89 -9.97
N LYS A 70 -12.87 2.51 -9.84
CA LYS A 70 -11.96 2.10 -10.91
C LYS A 70 -11.79 3.16 -12.01
N LYS A 71 -11.67 4.45 -11.61
CA LYS A 71 -11.50 5.58 -12.54
C LYS A 71 -10.30 6.44 -12.17
N TYR A 72 -9.70 7.05 -13.20
CA TYR A 72 -8.67 8.07 -13.07
C TYR A 72 -9.27 9.45 -12.77
N GLY A 73 -8.41 10.36 -12.29
CA GLY A 73 -8.72 11.78 -12.07
C GLY A 73 -9.11 12.13 -10.63
N HIS A 74 -9.19 11.15 -9.74
CA HIS A 74 -9.42 11.37 -8.31
C HIS A 74 -8.92 10.17 -7.50
N ASN A 75 -8.64 10.40 -6.22
CA ASN A 75 -8.31 9.33 -5.28
C ASN A 75 -9.57 8.91 -4.49
N PRO A 76 -9.53 7.77 -3.79
CA PRO A 76 -10.67 7.26 -3.01
C PRO A 76 -11.23 8.24 -1.98
N PHE A 77 -10.38 9.07 -1.35
CA PHE A 77 -10.79 10.02 -0.32
C PHE A 77 -11.72 11.13 -0.84
N ILE A 78 -11.64 11.43 -2.13
CA ILE A 78 -12.48 12.43 -2.82
C ILE A 78 -13.44 11.77 -3.83
N CYS A 79 -13.71 10.47 -3.69
CA CYS A 79 -14.60 9.74 -4.59
C CYS A 79 -16.08 10.04 -4.28
N LYS A 80 -16.74 10.85 -5.13
CA LYS A 80 -18.17 11.16 -4.99
C LYS A 80 -19.06 9.92 -4.79
N LYS A 81 -18.80 8.84 -5.56
CA LYS A 81 -19.55 7.59 -5.46
C LYS A 81 -19.38 6.87 -4.12
N LEU A 82 -18.23 7.04 -3.47
CA LEU A 82 -17.98 6.44 -2.15
C LEU A 82 -18.79 7.20 -1.09
N HIS A 83 -18.70 8.53 -1.10
CA HIS A 83 -19.46 9.42 -0.21
C HIS A 83 -20.97 9.20 -0.34
N GLU A 84 -21.49 9.04 -1.57
CA GLU A 84 -22.91 8.72 -1.80
C GLU A 84 -23.33 7.39 -1.14
N LYS A 85 -22.49 6.35 -1.19
CA LYS A 85 -22.76 5.03 -0.60
C LYS A 85 -22.74 5.06 0.93
N GLU A 86 -21.78 5.74 1.53
CA GLU A 86 -21.68 5.89 2.99
C GLU A 86 -22.91 6.61 3.57
N GLU A 87 -23.43 7.61 2.87
CA GLU A 87 -24.63 8.35 3.28
C GLU A 87 -25.93 7.54 3.12
N LEU A 88 -25.99 6.61 2.16
CA LEU A 88 -27.09 5.66 2.01
C LEU A 88 -27.08 4.62 3.14
N GLU A 89 -25.92 4.08 3.50
CA GLU A 89 -25.76 3.08 4.55
C GLU A 89 -26.11 3.63 5.94
N LYS A 90 -25.76 4.89 6.22
CA LYS A 90 -26.15 5.62 7.45
C LYS A 90 -27.66 5.89 7.56
N LYS A 91 -28.41 5.90 6.45
CA LYS A 91 -29.88 6.11 6.46
C LYS A 91 -30.68 4.81 6.63
N SER A 92 -30.02 3.66 6.47
CA SER A 92 -30.61 2.33 6.65
C SER A 92 -30.35 1.69 8.01
N THR A 93 -29.64 2.39 8.91
CA THR A 93 -29.44 2.01 10.32
C THR A 93 -30.13 3.02 11.22
#